data_AF-A0A317IEK3-F1
#
_entry.id   AF-A0A317IEK3-F1
#
_cell.length_a   1.000
_cell.length_b   1.000
_cell.length_c   1.000
_cell.angle_alpha   90.00
_cell.angle_beta   90.00
_cell.angle_gamma   90.00
#
_symmetry.space_group_name_H-M   'P 1'
#
loop_
_entity.id
_entity.type
_entity.pdbx_description
1 polymer ?
#
loop_
_entity_poly.entity_id
_entity_poly.type
_entity_poly.pdbx_seq_one_letter_code
_entity_poly.pdbx_strand_id
1 'polypeptide(L)' 'MTKQGVIEFEGTIKESLPNAMFRVELDNGHKVLAHISGKIRKNFIKILPGDRVRVELTPYDLT' A
#
# COMPACT_ATOMS: atom_id res chain seq x y z
N MET A 1 -5.33 8.68 -22.39
CA MET A 1 -3.91 8.60 -22.78
C MET A 1 -3.13 8.06 -21.60
N THR A 2 -2.40 6.96 -21.83
CA THR A 2 -1.38 6.30 -20.97
C THR A 2 -1.67 6.22 -19.47
N LYS A 3 -2.47 5.21 -19.05
CA LYS A 3 -2.42 4.69 -17.67
C LYS A 3 -1.06 4.01 -17.51
N GLN A 4 -0.08 4.81 -17.09
CA GLN A 4 1.30 4.38 -16.86
C GLN A 4 1.32 3.19 -15.91
N GLY A 5 2.14 2.19 -16.26
CA GLY A 5 2.19 0.87 -15.65
C GLY A 5 2.28 0.92 -14.14
N VAL A 6 1.13 0.72 -13.50
CA VAL A 6 1.03 0.46 -12.07
C VAL A 6 1.58 -0.95 -11.86
N ILE A 7 2.65 -1.07 -11.07
CA ILE A 7 3.21 -2.37 -10.74
C ILE A 7 2.58 -2.79 -9.42
N GLU A 8 1.92 -3.94 -9.43
CA GLU A 8 1.37 -4.55 -8.23
C GLU A 8 2.49 -5.28 -7.50
N PHE A 9 2.67 -4.96 -6.22
CA PHE A 9 3.55 -5.69 -5.32
C PHE A 9 2.77 -6.23 -4.13
N GLU A 10 3.28 -7.32 -3.57
CA GLU A 10 2.78 -7.86 -2.31
C GLU A 10 3.70 -7.43 -1.17
N GLY A 11 3.07 -7.13 -0.03
CA GLY A 11 3.79 -6.73 1.17
C GLY A 11 2.97 -6.93 2.43
N THR A 12 3.65 -6.79 3.56
CA THR A 12 3.07 -6.96 4.88
C THR A 12 3.04 -5.62 5.60
N ILE A 13 1.94 -5.36 6.31
CA ILE A 13 1.79 -4.10 7.05
C ILE A 13 2.60 -4.18 8.34
N LYS A 14 3.56 -3.28 8.48
CA LYS A 14 4.36 -3.13 9.70
C LYS A 14 3.65 -2.27 10.73
N GLU A 15 3.18 -1.10 10.31
CA GLU A 15 2.69 -0.06 11.22
C GLU A 15 1.52 0.69 10.58
N SER A 16 0.53 1.03 11.40
CA SER A 16 -0.53 1.96 11.03
C SER A 16 -0.17 3.37 11.48
N LEU A 17 -0.26 4.34 10.56
CA LEU A 17 0.02 5.75 10.81
C LEU A 17 -1.30 6.54 10.90
N PRO A 18 -1.29 7.69 11.58
CA PRO A 18 -2.41 8.63 11.52
C PRO A 18 -2.68 9.06 10.06
N ASN A 19 -3.93 9.42 9.75
CA ASN A 19 -4.43 9.76 8.40
C ASN A 19 -4.69 8.58 7.46
N ALA A 20 -4.83 7.35 7.98
CA ALA A 20 -5.04 6.15 7.16
C ALA A 20 -3.90 5.88 6.17
N MET A 21 -2.68 6.24 6.58
CA MET A 21 -1.45 5.80 5.95
C MET A 21 -0.95 4.55 6.66
N PHE A 22 -0.32 3.66 5.92
CA PHE A 22 0.20 2.39 6.40
C PHE A 22 1.62 2.23 5.91
N ARG A 23 2.50 1.80 6.82
CA ARG A 23 3.85 1.41 6.45
C ARG A 23 3.80 -0.05 6.03
N VAL A 24 4.02 -0.27 4.74
CA VAL A 24 4.06 -1.62 4.16
C VAL A 24 5.49 -1.99 3.87
N GLU A 25 5.90 -3.17 4.32
CA GLU A 25 7.16 -3.79 3.94
C GLU A 25 6.87 -4.73 2.78
N LEU A 26 7.40 -4.41 1.61
CA LEU A 26 7.28 -5.24 0.41
C LEU A 26 8.16 -6.47 0.57
N ASP A 27 7.80 -7.55 -0.15
CA ASP A 27 8.61 -8.79 -0.15
C ASP A 27 10.03 -8.55 -0.73
N ASN A 28 10.23 -7.44 -1.47
CA ASN A 28 11.53 -6.98 -1.95
C ASN A 28 12.40 -6.30 -0.85
N GLY A 29 11.94 -6.21 0.40
CA GLY A 29 12.65 -5.57 1.51
C GLY A 29 12.54 -4.04 1.57
N HIS A 30 11.82 -3.43 0.62
CA HIS A 30 11.56 -2.00 0.61
C HIS A 30 10.37 -1.64 1.51
N LYS A 31 10.51 -0.56 2.28
CA LYS A 31 9.44 -0.02 3.12
C LYS A 31 8.80 1.15 2.39
N VAL A 32 7.51 1.02 2.09
CA VAL A 32 6.73 2.04 1.39
C VAL A 32 5.62 2.59 2.28
N LEU A 33 5.26 3.84 2.05
CA LEU A 33 4.09 4.47 2.64
C LEU A 33 2.92 4.28 1.68
N ALA A 34 1.97 3.45 2.07
CA ALA A 34 0.74 3.23 1.32
C ALA A 34 -0.42 4.00 1.95
N HIS A 35 -1.37 4.44 1.12
CA HIS A 35 -2.63 5.00 1.58
C HIS A 35 -3.75 4.00 1.31
N ILE A 36 -4.80 4.03 2.14
CA ILE A 36 -5.97 3.18 1.90
C ILE A 36 -6.65 3.58 0.59
N SER A 37 -6.91 2.60 -0.28
CA SER A 37 -7.76 2.80 -1.44
C SER A 37 -9.19 3.19 -1.05
N GLY A 38 -9.79 4.15 -1.75
CA GLY A 38 -11.14 4.62 -1.45
C GLY A 38 -12.22 3.51 -1.39
N LYS A 39 -12.01 2.39 -2.10
CA LYS A 39 -12.89 1.20 -2.03
C LYS A 39 -12.88 0.55 -0.64
N ILE A 40 -11.70 0.40 -0.04
CA ILE A 40 -11.52 -0.19 1.29
C ILE A 40 -12.23 0.69 2.34
N ARG A 41 -12.11 2.02 2.22
CA ARG A 41 -12.86 2.97 3.07
C ARG A 41 -14.37 2.80 2.94
N LYS A 42 -14.91 2.64 1.72
CA LYS A 42 -16.34 2.41 1.50
C LYS A 42 -16.83 1.07 2.04
N ASN A 43 -15.98 0.04 2.01
CA ASN A 43 -16.30 -1.31 2.47
C ASN A 43 -16.00 -1.52 3.97
N PHE A 44 -15.59 -0.48 4.71
CA PHE A 44 -15.26 -0.54 6.14
C PHE A 44 -14.29 -1.66 6.51
N ILE A 45 -13.37 -2.01 5.60
CA ILE A 45 -12.38 -3.05 5.83
C ILE A 45 -11.35 -2.50 6.81
N LYS A 46 -11.24 -3.16 7.98
CA LYS A 46 -10.22 -2.86 8.97
C LYS A 46 -8.94 -3.57 8.58
N ILE A 47 -7.85 -2.81 8.58
CA ILE A 47 -6.53 -3.29 8.26
C ILE A 47 -5.71 -3.29 9.56
N LEU A 48 -5.09 -4.41 9.89
CA LEU A 48 -4.24 -4.54 11.07
C LEU A 48 -2.76 -4.69 10.70
N PRO A 49 -1.83 -4.32 11.60
CA PRO A 49 -0.42 -4.68 11.46
C PRO A 49 -0.27 -6.21 11.39
N GLY A 50 0.50 -6.70 10.42
CA GLY A 50 0.66 -8.12 10.13
C GLY A 50 -0.21 -8.64 8.99
N ASP A 51 -1.18 -7.86 8.49
CA ASP A 51 -1.95 -8.24 7.31
C ASP A 51 -1.09 -8.18 6.04
N ARG A 52 -1.32 -9.16 5.17
CA ARG A 52 -0.74 -9.23 3.83
C ARG A 52 -1.63 -8.46 2.86
N VAL A 53 -1.07 -7.46 2.20
CA VAL A 53 -1.80 -6.57 1.29
C VAL A 53 -1.09 -6.44 -0.04
N ARG A 54 -1.88 -6.20 -1.09
CA ARG A 54 -1.38 -5.82 -2.41
C ARG A 54 -1.31 -4.31 -2.49
N VAL A 55 -0.13 -3.80 -2.82
CA VAL A 55 0.16 -2.38 -2.99
C VAL A 55 0.39 -2.10 -4.47
N GLU A 56 -0.32 -1.12 -4.98
CA GLU A 56 -0.13 -0.59 -6.32
C GLU A 56 0.89 0.55 -6.26
N LEU A 57 2.04 0.36 -6.90
CA LEU A 57 3.12 1.35 -6.97
C LEU A 57 3.15 1.99 -8.34
N THR A 58 3.16 3.31 -8.36
CA THR A 58 3.50 4.09 -9.54
C THR A 58 5.01 4.16 -9.70
N PRO A 59 5.56 4.02 -10.91
CA PRO A 59 7.01 4.01 -11.16
C PRO A 59 7.71 5.35 -10.88
N TYR A 60 6.98 6.36 -10.39
CA TYR A 60 7.48 7.69 -10.08
C TYR A 60 7.98 7.86 -8.64
N ASP A 61 7.76 6.88 -7.75
CA ASP A 61 8.13 6.94 -6.33
C ASP A 61 9.43 6.17 -6.00
N LEU A 62 10.36 6.09 -6.95
CA LEU A 62 11.68 5.44 -6.81
C LEU A 62 12.76 6.38 -6.21
N THR A 63 12.36 7.34 -5.37
CA THR A 63 13.31 8.28 -4.72
C THR A 63 13.59 7.89 -3.28
#